data_AF-A0A821F1D3-F1
#
_entry.id   AF-A0A821F1D3-F1
#
_cell.length_a   1.000
_cell.length_b   1.000
_cell.length_c   1.000
_cell.angle_alpha   90.00
_cell.angle_beta   90.00
_cell.angle_gamma   90.00
#
_symmetry.space_group_name_H-M   'P 1'
#
loop_
_entity.id
_entity.type
_entity.pdbx_description
1 polymer ?
#
loop_
_entity_poly.entity_id
_entity_poly.type
_entity_poly.pdbx_seq_one_letter_code
_entity_poly.pdbx_strand_id
1 'polypeptide(L)' 'MSETWVQLQAEEIEALNSIFDEKQWKRDENDTQRTYILTIDHRPERAISLELTFVDGYPTDQPLIYNI' A
#
# COMPACT_ATOMS: atom_id res chain seq x y z
N MET A 1 -8.35 -9.84 17.54
CA MET A 1 -7.36 -9.31 16.57
C MET A 1 -6.42 -8.42 17.37
N SER A 2 -5.17 -8.85 17.56
CA SER A 2 -4.28 -8.20 18.53
C SER A 2 -3.90 -6.79 18.07
N GLU A 3 -4.15 -5.78 18.91
CA GLU A 3 -3.89 -4.35 18.67
C GLU A 3 -2.50 -4.06 18.09
N THR A 4 -1.51 -4.90 18.41
CA THR A 4 -0.13 -4.84 17.91
C THR A 4 -0.03 -4.90 16.37
N TRP A 5 -0.89 -5.66 15.69
CA TRP A 5 -0.82 -5.79 14.22
C TRP A 5 -1.33 -4.55 13.50
N VAL A 6 -2.39 -3.94 14.05
CA VAL A 6 -2.92 -2.68 13.53
C VAL A 6 -1.89 -1.58 13.68
N GLN A 7 -1.15 -1.57 14.79
CA GLN A 7 -0.10 -0.60 15.05
C GLN A 7 1.10 -0.77 14.10
N LEU A 8 1.59 -2.00 13.90
CA LEU A 8 2.69 -2.28 12.96
C LEU A 8 2.34 -1.88 11.52
N GLN A 9 1.10 -2.16 11.08
CA GLN A 9 0.62 -1.71 9.76
C GLN A 9 0.61 -0.19 9.64
N ALA A 10 0.17 0.52 10.69
CA ALA A 10 0.16 1.96 10.69
C ALA A 10 1.59 2.54 10.60
N GLU A 11 2.53 1.99 11.36
CA GLU A 11 3.94 2.39 11.31
C GLU A 11 4.56 2.17 9.93
N GLU A 12 4.25 1.05 9.26
CA GLU A 12 4.70 0.78 7.90
C GLU A 12 4.11 1.79 6.89
N ILE A 13 2.82 2.09 6.99
CA ILE A 13 2.16 3.07 6.12
C ILE A 13 2.75 4.48 6.33
N GLU A 14 3.03 4.88 7.57
CA GLU A 14 3.68 6.15 7.87
C GLU A 14 5.10 6.22 7.27
N ALA A 15 5.87 5.14 7.37
CA ALA A 15 7.18 5.07 6.76
C ALA A 15 7.09 5.16 5.22
N LEU A 16 6.14 4.47 4.59
CA LEU A 16 5.91 4.52 3.14
C LEU A 16 5.51 5.92 2.66
N ASN A 17 4.63 6.60 3.41
CA ASN A 17 4.27 8.01 3.15
C ASN A 17 5.47 8.96 3.25
N SER A 18 6.51 8.62 4.01
CA SER A 18 7.73 9.42 4.12
C SER A 18 8.76 9.11 3.03
N ILE A 19 8.72 7.90 2.44
CA ILE A 19 9.68 7.47 1.42
C ILE A 19 9.20 7.89 0.02
N PHE A 20 7.90 7.78 -0.23
CA PHE A 20 7.30 7.98 -1.54
C PHE A 20 6.48 9.26 -1.58
N ASP A 21 6.65 10.05 -2.65
CA ASP A 21 5.80 11.21 -2.90
C ASP A 21 4.35 10.79 -3.22
N GLU A 22 3.41 11.72 -3.08
CA GLU A 22 1.98 11.55 -3.38
C GLU A 22 1.66 11.04 -4.81
N LYS A 23 2.59 11.24 -5.75
CA LYS A 23 2.49 10.73 -7.13
C LYS A 23 2.82 9.25 -7.25
N GLN A 24 3.64 8.72 -6.33
CA GLN A 24 4.04 7.32 -6.31
C GLN A 24 3.19 6.51 -5.38
N TRP A 25 2.84 7.04 -4.22
CA TRP A 25 2.11 6.32 -3.19
C TRP A 25 0.86 7.07 -2.81
N LYS A 26 -0.29 6.46 -3.07
CA LYS A 26 -1.60 7.01 -2.72
C LYS A 26 -2.51 5.92 -2.21
N ARG A 27 -3.36 6.26 -1.25
CA ARG A 27 -4.43 5.38 -0.82
C ARG A 27 -5.53 5.33 -1.88
N ASP A 28 -6.07 4.15 -2.15
CA ASP A 28 -7.30 4.06 -2.94
C ASP A 28 -8.49 4.53 -2.09
N GLU A 29 -9.18 5.57 -2.54
CA GLU A 29 -10.29 6.18 -1.81
C GLU A 29 -11.63 5.45 -2.02
N ASN A 30 -11.71 4.55 -3.01
CA ASN A 30 -12.93 3.79 -3.32
C ASN A 30 -13.01 2.47 -2.55
N ASP A 31 -11.87 1.99 -2.04
CA ASP A 31 -11.79 0.72 -1.34
C ASP A 31 -11.81 0.91 0.19
N THR A 32 -12.70 0.17 0.85
CA THR A 32 -12.79 0.15 2.33
C THR A 32 -11.69 -0.71 2.97
N GLN A 33 -11.05 -1.60 2.19
CA GLN A 33 -9.85 -2.28 2.63
C GLN A 33 -8.67 -1.31 2.53
N ARG A 34 -7.62 -1.57 3.31
CA ARG A 34 -6.42 -0.72 3.35
C ARG A 34 -5.63 -0.93 2.06
N THR A 35 -6.13 -0.38 0.97
CA THR A 35 -5.59 -0.54 -0.39
C THR A 35 -4.83 0.72 -0.81
N TYR A 36 -3.65 0.52 -1.36
CA TYR A 36 -2.72 1.57 -1.77
C TYR A 36 -2.21 1.31 -3.18
N ILE A 37 -1.99 2.36 -3.94
CA ILE A 37 -1.44 2.31 -5.28
C ILE A 37 0.00 2.82 -5.21
N LEU A 38 0.94 1.95 -5.59
CA LEU A 38 2.36 2.25 -5.73
C LEU A 38 2.75 2.34 -7.22
N THR A 39 3.17 3.50 -7.68
CA THR A 39 3.70 3.72 -9.03
C THR A 39 5.23 3.70 -9.00
N ILE A 40 5.81 2.69 -9.65
CA ILE A 40 7.24 2.53 -9.84
C ILE A 40 7.59 3.05 -11.24
N ASP A 41 8.48 4.05 -11.27
CA ASP A 41 8.84 4.85 -12.45
C ASP A 41 7.74 5.84 -12.89
N HIS A 42 8.06 7.13 -12.83
CA HIS A 42 7.14 8.22 -13.20
C HIS A 42 7.05 8.43 -14.72
N ARG A 43 7.93 7.80 -15.50
CA ARG A 43 7.92 7.95 -16.96
C ARG A 43 6.76 7.12 -17.52
N PRO A 44 5.77 7.74 -18.19
CA PRO A 44 4.52 7.07 -18.58
C PRO A 44 4.74 5.85 -19.48
N GLU A 45 5.85 5.80 -20.21
CA GLU A 45 6.19 4.68 -21.11
C GLU A 45 6.75 3.44 -20.37
N ARG A 46 7.04 3.57 -19.07
CA ARG A 46 7.62 2.52 -18.22
C ARG A 46 6.98 2.44 -16.83
N ALA A 47 5.95 3.25 -16.57
CA ALA A 47 5.29 3.30 -15.29
C ALA A 47 4.63 1.95 -15.02
N ILE A 48 4.96 1.36 -13.88
CA ILE A 48 4.32 0.15 -13.37
C ILE A 48 3.52 0.58 -12.15
N SER A 49 2.20 0.43 -12.23
CA SER A 49 1.32 0.71 -11.10
C SER A 49 0.97 -0.60 -10.41
N LEU A 50 1.20 -0.65 -9.12
CA LEU A 50 0.89 -1.79 -8.28
C LEU A 50 -0.23 -1.40 -7.33
N GLU A 51 -1.27 -2.21 -7.25
CA GLU A 51 -2.28 -2.14 -6.20
C GLU A 51 -1.86 -3.09 -5.07
N LEU A 52 -1.73 -2.57 -3.86
CA LEU A 52 -1.36 -3.31 -2.65
C LEU A 52 -2.50 -3.22 -1.64
N THR A 53 -3.06 -4.36 -1.26
CA THR A 53 -4.12 -4.43 -0.23
C THR A 53 -3.60 -5.15 1.01
N PHE A 54 -3.57 -4.42 2.13
CA PHE A 54 -3.29 -4.99 3.45
C PHE A 54 -4.55 -5.70 3.96
N VAL A 55 -4.57 -7.03 3.87
CA VAL A 55 -5.66 -7.89 4.37
C VAL A 55 -5.69 -7.91 5.91
N ASP A 56 -6.85 -8.22 6.51
CA ASP A 56 -7.00 -8.26 7.98
C ASP A 56 -6.02 -9.20 8.69
N GLY A 57 -5.57 -10.26 8.00
CA GLY A 57 -4.59 -11.21 8.52
C GLY A 57 -3.13 -10.74 8.43
N TYR A 58 -2.86 -9.61 7.76
CA TYR A 58 -1.51 -9.08 7.63
C TYR A 58 -0.96 -8.66 9.00
N PRO A 59 0.33 -8.91 9.31
CA PRO A 59 1.38 -9.46 8.45
C PRO A 59 1.52 -10.99 8.49
N THR A 60 0.60 -11.71 9.13
CA THR A 60 0.62 -13.19 9.14
C THR A 60 0.25 -13.74 7.77
N ASP A 61 -0.77 -13.18 7.15
CA ASP A 61 -1.13 -13.40 5.76
C ASP A 61 -0.41 -12.38 4.86
N GLN A 62 0.01 -12.83 3.68
CA GLN A 62 0.64 -11.96 2.68
C GLN A 62 -0.37 -10.91 2.17
N PRO A 63 0.08 -9.68 1.86
CA PRO A 63 -0.78 -8.70 1.23
C PRO A 63 -1.13 -9.14 -0.20
N LEU A 64 -2.25 -8.64 -0.73
CA LEU A 64 -2.60 -8.84 -2.13
C LEU A 64 -1.87 -7.79 -2.97
N ILE A 65 -1.27 -8.22 -4.08
CA ILE A 65 -0.51 -7.35 -4.98
C ILE A 65 -0.95 -7.61 -6.42
N TYR A 66 -1.44 -6.58 -7.10
CA TYR A 66 -1.87 -6.63 -8.50
C TYR A 66 -1.14 -5.57 -9.33
N ASN A 67 -0.85 -5.87 -10.59
CA ASN A 67 -0.34 -4.88 -11.56
C ASN A 67 -1.52 -4.30 -12.34
N ILE A 68 -1.64 -2.97 -12.38
CA ILE A 68 -2.78 -2.24 -12.95
C ILE A 68 -2.37 -1.21 -14.01
#